data_AF-A0A420EAL5-F1
#
_entry.id   AF-A0A420EAL5-F1
#
_cell.length_a   1.000
_cell.length_b   1.000
_cell.length_c   1.000
_cell.angle_alpha   90.00
_cell.angle_beta   90.00
_cell.angle_gamma   90.00
#
_symmetry.space_group_name_H-M   'P 1'
#
loop_
_entity.id
_entity.type
_entity.pdbx_description
1 polymer ?
#
loop_
_entity_poly.entity_id
_entity_poly.type
_entity_poly.pdbx_seq_one_letter_code
_entity_poly.pdbx_strand_id
1 'polypeptide(L)'
;MGSVSYLKTGIEFAHISIFELVVGSALSRGTVNSEGELIDVISEWLQVPVPLGEIEQAAQRLAARGYIADGTAPLAELALTEKGTDGVTRSYHATIRMLDRGLNLLRASMLVNIINGKGESDA
;
A
#
# COMPACT_ATOMS: atom_id res chain seq x y z
N MET A 1 -2.30 28.32 -15.47
CA MET A 1 -1.64 27.39 -14.54
C MET A 1 -2.08 27.75 -13.13
N GLY A 2 -3.09 27.05 -12.61
CA GLY A 2 -3.57 27.28 -11.23
C GLY A 2 -2.87 26.32 -10.29
N SER A 3 -1.95 26.85 -9.47
CA SER A 3 -1.33 26.11 -8.38
C SER A 3 -2.36 25.93 -7.27
N VAL A 4 -2.80 24.69 -7.07
CA VAL A 4 -3.62 24.32 -5.90
C VAL A 4 -2.72 24.37 -4.68
N SER A 5 -2.98 25.36 -3.81
CA SER A 5 -2.30 25.51 -2.52
C SER A 5 -2.96 24.54 -1.53
N TYR A 6 -2.26 23.46 -1.17
CA TYR A 6 -2.73 22.55 -0.12
C TYR A 6 -2.62 23.28 1.22
N LEU A 7 -3.77 23.41 1.89
CA LEU A 7 -3.90 23.99 3.21
C LEU A 7 -2.89 23.37 4.18
N LYS A 8 -2.25 24.25 4.94
CA LYS A 8 -1.24 24.04 5.99
C LYS A 8 -1.77 23.24 7.19
N THR A 9 -2.36 22.08 6.92
CA THR A 9 -2.50 20.99 7.88
C THR A 9 -1.14 20.31 7.88
N GLY A 10 -0.47 20.18 9.03
CA GLY A 10 0.85 19.54 9.15
C GLY A 10 0.85 18.02 8.86
N ILE A 11 0.06 17.59 7.88
CA ILE A 11 0.03 16.22 7.40
C ILE A 11 1.20 16.10 6.43
N GLU A 12 2.34 15.64 6.92
CA GLU A 12 3.37 15.09 6.04
C GLU A 12 2.78 13.88 5.32
N PHE A 13 2.69 13.95 4.00
CA PHE A 13 2.32 12.81 3.19
C PHE A 13 3.48 11.81 3.20
N ALA A 14 3.21 10.57 3.59
CA ALA A 14 4.18 9.50 3.43
C ALA A 14 4.35 9.23 1.93
N HIS A 15 5.51 9.59 1.38
CA HIS A 15 5.88 9.29 -0.01
C HIS A 15 6.32 7.83 -0.12
N ILE A 16 5.35 6.93 -0.06
CA ILE A 16 5.53 5.47 -0.15
C ILE A 16 4.85 5.00 -1.44
N SER A 17 5.61 4.36 -2.33
CA SER A 17 5.03 3.66 -3.49
C SER A 17 4.24 2.42 -3.06
N ILE A 18 3.36 1.89 -3.93
CA ILE A 18 2.61 0.66 -3.62
C ILE A 18 3.57 -0.51 -3.30
N PHE A 19 4.69 -0.62 -4.00
CA PHE A 19 5.67 -1.66 -3.73
C PHE A 19 6.33 -1.47 -2.35
N GLU A 20 6.73 -0.26 -2.01
CA GLU A 20 7.28 0.05 -0.68
C GLU A 20 6.25 -0.11 0.44
N LEU A 21 4.96 0.09 0.15
CA LEU A 21 3.87 -0.19 1.08
C LEU A 21 3.74 -1.68 1.34
N VAL A 22 3.81 -2.51 0.30
CA VAL A 22 3.79 -3.98 0.39
C VAL A 22 4.99 -4.47 1.20
N VAL A 23 6.20 -3.99 0.89
CA VAL A 23 7.43 -4.32 1.63
C VAL A 23 7.31 -3.89 3.10
N GLY A 24 6.94 -2.65 3.38
CA GLY A 24 6.77 -2.16 4.75
C GLY A 24 5.68 -2.92 5.52
N SER A 25 4.58 -3.28 4.86
CA SER A 25 3.51 -4.09 5.47
C SER A 25 3.99 -5.50 5.80
N ALA A 26 4.79 -6.10 4.93
CA ALA A 26 5.37 -7.42 5.17
C ALA A 26 6.34 -7.40 6.35
N LEU A 27 7.21 -6.38 6.44
CA LEU A 27 8.11 -6.18 7.59
C LEU A 27 7.35 -5.93 8.91
N SER A 28 6.19 -5.28 8.85
CA SER A 28 5.36 -5.01 10.04
C SER A 28 4.75 -6.27 10.67
N ARG A 29 4.71 -7.39 9.95
CA ARG A 29 4.04 -8.62 10.43
C ARG A 29 4.78 -9.33 11.58
N GLY A 30 6.04 -8.99 11.85
CA GLY A 30 6.80 -9.51 13.01
C GLY A 30 7.01 -11.04 13.04
N THR A 31 6.57 -11.76 12.00
CA THR A 31 6.57 -13.24 11.94
C THR A 31 7.41 -13.79 10.80
N VAL A 32 8.08 -12.94 10.02
CA VAL A 32 8.90 -13.40 8.89
C VAL A 32 10.25 -13.84 9.44
N ASN A 33 10.49 -15.15 9.44
CA ASN A 33 11.66 -15.76 10.09
C ASN A 33 12.85 -15.92 9.15
N SER A 34 12.67 -15.62 7.86
CA SER A 34 13.72 -15.72 6.85
C SER A 34 13.45 -14.81 5.66
N GLU A 35 14.52 -14.50 4.91
CA GLU A 35 14.41 -13.71 3.67
C GLU A 35 13.55 -14.41 2.61
N GLY A 36 13.63 -15.74 2.53
CA GLY A 36 12.81 -16.55 1.61
C GLY A 36 11.32 -16.41 1.90
N GLU A 37 10.94 -16.48 3.18
CA GLU A 37 9.55 -16.27 3.59
C GLU A 37 9.05 -14.86 3.25
N LEU A 38 9.92 -13.84 3.36
CA LEU A 38 9.54 -12.47 2.96
C LEU A 38 9.27 -12.37 1.46
N ILE A 39 10.14 -12.98 0.64
CA ILE A 39 10.00 -12.99 -0.83
C ILE A 39 8.69 -13.68 -1.21
N ASP A 40 8.39 -14.83 -0.60
CA ASP A 40 7.19 -15.61 -0.88
C ASP A 40 5.93 -14.81 -0.56
N VAL A 41 5.88 -14.19 0.63
CA VAL A 41 4.73 -13.35 1.04
C VAL A 41 4.54 -12.16 0.11
N ILE A 42 5.61 -11.45 -0.24
CA ILE A 42 5.52 -10.29 -1.14
C ILE A 42 5.10 -10.71 -2.54
N SER A 43 5.63 -11.82 -3.05
CA SER A 43 5.30 -12.36 -4.37
C SER A 43 3.85 -12.85 -4.42
N GLU A 44 3.36 -13.48 -3.35
CA GLU A 44 1.97 -13.89 -3.19
C GLU A 44 1.05 -12.66 -3.23
N TRP A 45 1.34 -11.61 -2.46
CA TRP A 45 0.50 -10.42 -2.42
C TRP A 45 0.43 -9.68 -3.76
N LEU A 46 1.53 -9.64 -4.49
CA LEU A 46 1.60 -9.00 -5.80
C LEU A 46 1.17 -9.90 -6.95
N GLN A 47 0.93 -11.19 -6.68
CA GLN A 47 0.57 -12.22 -7.66
C GLN A 47 1.61 -12.36 -8.79
N VAL A 48 2.87 -12.00 -8.52
CA VAL A 48 4.00 -12.09 -9.45
C VAL A 48 5.28 -12.41 -8.67
N PRO A 49 6.23 -13.18 -9.24
CA PRO A 49 7.53 -13.39 -8.60
C PRO A 49 8.29 -12.08 -8.45
N VAL A 50 8.79 -11.81 -7.24
CA VAL A 50 9.57 -10.60 -6.95
C VAL A 50 11.02 -10.96 -6.64
N PRO A 51 12.00 -10.41 -7.38
CA PRO A 51 13.41 -10.62 -7.07
C PRO A 51 13.79 -10.02 -5.71
N LEU A 52 14.65 -10.71 -4.96
CA LEU A 52 15.19 -10.22 -3.68
C LEU A 52 15.78 -8.80 -3.80
N GLY A 53 16.55 -8.54 -4.86
CA GLY A 53 17.17 -7.24 -5.07
C GLY A 53 16.18 -6.07 -5.22
N GLU A 54 14.96 -6.31 -5.68
CA GLU A 54 13.91 -5.27 -5.72
C GLU A 54 13.42 -4.95 -4.30
N ILE A 55 13.23 -5.98 -3.48
CA ILE A 55 12.80 -5.86 -2.09
C ILE A 55 13.87 -5.12 -1.27
N GLU A 56 15.13 -5.48 -1.43
CA GLU A 56 16.27 -4.82 -0.79
C GLU A 56 16.35 -3.34 -1.18
N GLN A 57 16.22 -3.01 -2.47
CA GLN A 57 16.23 -1.62 -2.92
C GLN A 57 15.05 -0.82 -2.33
N ALA A 58 13.87 -1.43 -2.23
CA ALA A 58 12.73 -0.78 -1.58
C ALA A 58 12.98 -0.57 -0.07
N ALA A 59 13.53 -1.56 0.61
CA ALA A 59 13.93 -1.45 2.02
C ALA A 59 14.98 -0.34 2.22
N GLN A 60 15.99 -0.24 1.35
CA GLN A 60 16.99 0.84 1.39
C GLN A 60 16.35 2.22 1.20
N ARG A 61 15.40 2.38 0.27
CA ARG A 61 14.66 3.65 0.11
C ARG A 61 13.82 3.98 1.35
N LEU A 62 13.17 2.99 1.96
CA LEU A 62 12.44 3.16 3.22
C LEU A 62 13.39 3.56 4.36
N ALA A 63 14.55 2.93 4.49
CA ALA A 63 15.57 3.26 5.46
C ALA A 63 16.12 4.69 5.27
N ALA A 64 16.40 5.09 4.02
CA ALA A 64 16.85 6.45 3.68
C ALA A 64 15.86 7.54 4.09
N ARG A 65 14.56 7.21 4.22
CA ARG A 65 13.50 8.10 4.70
C ARG A 65 13.25 8.01 6.22
N GLY A 66 14.00 7.18 6.92
CA GLY A 66 13.88 6.94 8.36
C GLY A 66 12.68 6.08 8.75
N TYR A 67 12.17 5.26 7.83
CA TYR A 67 11.06 4.32 8.11
C TYR A 67 11.52 2.96 8.63
N ILE A 68 12.82 2.63 8.50
CA ILE A 68 13.43 1.40 9.01
C ILE A 68 14.56 1.77 9.97
N ALA A 69 14.67 1.06 11.09
CA ALA A 69 15.56 1.42 12.20
C ALA A 69 17.04 1.17 11.91
N ASP A 70 17.37 0.08 11.21
CA ASP A 70 18.71 -0.26 10.75
C ASP A 70 18.65 -0.70 9.29
N GLY A 71 18.96 0.22 8.37
CA GLY A 71 18.92 -0.06 6.93
C GLY A 71 20.04 -0.96 6.41
N THR A 72 20.96 -1.38 7.27
CA THR A 72 22.11 -2.24 6.91
C THR A 72 21.99 -3.67 7.42
N ALA A 73 21.01 -3.94 8.30
CA ALA A 73 20.74 -5.27 8.79
C ALA A 73 20.18 -6.18 7.67
N PRO A 74 20.33 -7.52 7.81
CA PRO A 74 19.70 -8.49 6.94
C PRO A 74 18.19 -8.24 6.82
N LEU A 75 17.60 -8.60 5.68
CA LEU A 75 16.21 -8.29 5.38
C LEU A 75 15.23 -8.87 6.41
N ALA A 76 15.54 -10.06 6.95
CA ALA A 76 14.79 -10.73 8.00
C ALA A 76 14.87 -10.06 9.39
N GLU A 77 15.85 -9.17 9.59
CA GLU A 77 16.06 -8.44 10.85
C GLU A 77 15.56 -6.99 10.77
N LEU A 78 15.11 -6.54 9.60
CA LEU A 78 14.61 -5.19 9.42
C LEU A 78 13.31 -4.97 10.20
N ALA A 79 13.30 -3.94 11.02
CA ALA A 79 12.12 -3.47 11.72
C ALA A 79 11.76 -2.05 11.30
N LEU A 80 10.46 -1.78 11.21
CA LEU A 80 9.96 -0.42 11.01
C LEU A 80 10.26 0.42 12.27
N THR A 81 10.60 1.68 12.04
CA THR A 81 10.56 2.69 13.11
C THR A 81 9.11 3.03 13.47
N GLU A 82 8.89 3.78 14.54
CA GLU A 82 7.56 4.34 14.84
C GLU A 82 7.03 5.17 13.66
N LYS A 83 7.89 6.02 13.08
CA LYS A 83 7.59 6.80 11.87
C LYS A 83 7.22 5.90 10.68
N GLY A 84 7.93 4.79 10.49
CA GLY A 84 7.66 3.82 9.43
C GLY A 84 6.33 3.11 9.62
N THR A 85 6.04 2.65 10.84
CA THR A 85 4.78 2.01 11.22
C THR A 85 3.60 2.93 10.96
N ASP A 86 3.72 4.18 11.37
CA ASP A 86 2.73 5.22 11.14
C ASP A 86 2.50 5.51 9.66
N GLY A 87 3.59 5.60 8.89
CA GLY A 87 3.54 5.85 7.45
C GLY A 87 2.86 4.71 6.69
N VAL A 88 3.28 3.46 6.95
CA VAL A 88 2.69 2.25 6.37
C VAL A 88 1.21 2.14 6.74
N THR A 89 0.86 2.31 8.02
CA THR A 89 -0.54 2.21 8.50
C THR A 89 -1.44 3.25 7.85
N ARG A 90 -0.98 4.51 7.74
CA ARG A 90 -1.75 5.58 7.09
C ARG A 90 -1.98 5.29 5.61
N SER A 91 -0.93 4.87 4.90
CA SER A 91 -1.01 4.51 3.48
C SER A 91 -1.92 3.29 3.24
N TYR A 92 -1.85 2.28 4.11
CA TYR A 92 -2.72 1.12 4.09
C TYR A 92 -4.19 1.51 4.28
N HIS A 93 -4.50 2.33 5.29
CA HIS A 93 -5.85 2.85 5.51
C HIS A 93 -6.36 3.73 4.36
N ALA A 94 -5.51 4.53 3.73
CA ALA A 94 -5.88 5.31 2.55
C ALA A 94 -6.28 4.38 1.39
N THR A 95 -5.51 3.32 1.18
CA THR A 95 -5.76 2.31 0.14
C THR A 95 -7.10 1.60 0.36
N ILE A 96 -7.37 1.12 1.59
CA ILE A 96 -8.67 0.49 1.92
C ILE A 96 -9.84 1.44 1.64
N ARG A 97 -9.75 2.70 2.09
CA ARG A 97 -10.84 3.68 1.86
C ARG A 97 -11.06 3.98 0.38
N MET A 98 -10.03 3.90 -0.45
CA MET A 98 -10.17 4.03 -1.90
C MET A 98 -10.90 2.83 -2.50
N LEU A 99 -10.54 1.62 -2.09
CA LEU A 99 -11.20 0.38 -2.52
C LEU A 99 -12.68 0.37 -2.10
N ASP A 100 -12.98 0.72 -0.84
CA ASP A 100 -14.36 0.80 -0.34
C ASP A 100 -15.20 1.78 -1.14
N ARG A 101 -14.65 2.95 -1.48
CA ARG A 101 -15.33 3.93 -2.34
C ARG A 101 -15.54 3.40 -3.74
N GLY A 102 -14.53 2.77 -4.34
CA GLY A 102 -14.63 2.14 -5.67
C GLY A 102 -15.72 1.07 -5.72
N LEU A 103 -15.80 0.21 -4.70
CA LEU A 103 -16.82 -0.82 -4.58
C LEU A 103 -18.23 -0.22 -4.47
N ASN A 104 -18.39 0.85 -3.69
CA ASN A 104 -19.69 1.52 -3.58
C ASN A 104 -20.12 2.19 -4.88
N LEU A 105 -19.18 2.77 -5.64
CA LEU A 105 -19.46 3.31 -6.97
C LEU A 105 -19.92 2.20 -7.93
N LEU A 106 -19.22 1.05 -7.94
CA LEU A 106 -19.59 -0.10 -8.77
C LEU A 106 -21.02 -0.59 -8.45
N ARG A 107 -21.34 -0.72 -7.15
CA ARG A 107 -22.69 -1.11 -6.69
C ARG A 107 -23.76 -0.12 -7.15
N ALA A 108 -23.50 1.18 -7.02
CA ALA A 108 -24.42 2.22 -7.48
C ALA A 108 -24.64 2.14 -9.00
N SER A 109 -23.57 1.95 -9.79
CA SER A 109 -23.67 1.78 -11.24
C SER A 109 -24.49 0.55 -11.65
N MET A 110 -24.32 -0.58 -10.96
CA MET A 110 -25.13 -1.79 -11.20
C MET A 110 -26.61 -1.54 -10.92
N LEU A 111 -26.94 -0.83 -9.84
CA LEU A 111 -28.33 -0.48 -9.51
C LEU A 111 -28.97 0.38 -10.60
N VAL A 112 -28.26 1.42 -11.06
CA VAL A 112 -28.74 2.29 -12.16
C VAL A 112 -28.96 1.47 -13.44
N ASN A 113 -28.06 0.55 -13.77
CA ASN A 113 -28.20 -0.31 -14.94
C ASN A 113 -29.43 -1.23 -14.86
N ILE A 114 -29.73 -1.80 -13.68
CA ILE A 114 -30.93 -2.63 -13.47
C ILE A 114 -32.21 -1.80 -13.60
N ILE A 115 -32.23 -0.59 -13.06
CA ILE A 115 -33.39 0.32 -13.15
C ILE A 115 -33.64 0.70 -14.61
N ASN A 116 -32.59 1.07 -15.33
CA ASN A 116 -32.69 1.49 -16.73
C ASN A 116 -33.02 0.30 -17.66
N GLY A 117 -32.40 -0.86 -17.44
CA GLY A 117 -32.65 -2.08 -18.24
C GLY A 117 -34.06 -2.67 -18.03
N LYS A 118 -34.72 -2.39 -16.91
CA LYS A 118 -36.13 -2.72 -16.72
C LYS A 118 -37.08 -1.81 -17.53
N GLY A 119 -36.63 -0.64 -17.96
CA GLY A 119 -37.42 0.28 -18.79
C GLY A 119 -37.50 -0.10 -20.27
N GLU A 120 -36.56 -0.88 -20.78
CA GLU A 120 -36.52 -1.32 -22.19
C GLU A 120 -37.27 -2.64 -22.45
N SER A 121 -37.66 -3.38 -21.41
CA SER A 121 -38.35 -4.67 -21.58
C SER A 121 -39.87 -4.55 -21.70
N ASP A 122 -40.44 -3.34 -21.55
CA ASP A 122 -41.89 -3.06 -21.60
C ASP A 122 -42.29 -2.14 -22.79
N ALA A 123 -41.46 -2.03 -23.83
CA ALA A 123 -41.76 -1.27 -25.06
C ALA A 123 -41.98 -2.17 -26.28
#